data_AF-A0AB38X0S3-F1
#
_entry.id   AF-A0AB38X0S3-F1
#
_cell.length_a   1.000
_cell.length_b   1.000
_cell.length_c   1.000
_cell.angle_alpha   90.00
_cell.angle_beta   90.00
_cell.angle_gamma   90.00
#
_symmetry.space_group_name_H-M   'P 1'
#
loop_
_entity.id
_entity.type
_entity.pdbx_description
1 polymer ?
#
loop_
_entity_poly.entity_id
_entity_poly.type
_entity_poly.pdbx_seq_one_letter_code
_entity_poly.pdbx_strand_id
1 'polypeptide(L)'
;MIMVRLAALAAFGVLAGCALPPEGVGAEGIARYDAAAKSLGCRLVTEPDYLAAEIQTGLERQQLLDITAYKLSSGGAVRLPDGGVKLTTGACA
;
A
#
# COMPACT_ATOMS: atom_id res chain seq x y z
N MET A 1 -44.94 -24.42 27.61
CA MET A 1 -45.23 -23.99 26.23
C MET A 1 -45.39 -22.48 26.29
N ILE A 2 -44.56 -21.61 25.71
CA ILE A 2 -43.88 -21.63 24.42
C ILE A 2 -42.56 -20.84 24.53
N MET A 3 -41.56 -21.38 23.85
CA MET A 3 -40.20 -20.87 23.69
C MET A 3 -40.17 -19.72 22.69
N VAL A 4 -39.66 -18.53 23.07
CA VAL A 4 -39.37 -17.45 22.11
C VAL A 4 -37.96 -16.89 22.31
N ARG A 5 -37.04 -17.57 21.62
CA ARG A 5 -35.96 -17.05 20.75
C ARG A 5 -34.85 -16.21 21.39
N LEU A 6 -33.70 -16.88 21.55
CA LEU A 6 -32.36 -16.30 21.43
C LEU A 6 -32.28 -15.37 20.21
N ALA A 7 -31.80 -14.15 20.40
CA ALA A 7 -31.20 -13.35 19.34
C ALA A 7 -30.24 -12.33 19.96
N ALA A 8 -29.12 -12.83 20.49
CA ALA A 8 -27.93 -12.04 20.72
C ALA A 8 -27.38 -11.61 19.35
N LEU A 9 -27.83 -10.47 18.83
CA LEU A 9 -27.20 -9.78 17.72
C LEU A 9 -26.23 -8.75 18.30
N ALA A 10 -25.09 -9.26 18.78
CA ALA A 10 -23.88 -8.46 18.86
C ALA A 10 -23.48 -8.13 17.41
N ALA A 11 -23.89 -6.95 16.94
CA ALA A 11 -23.43 -6.38 15.69
C ALA A 11 -21.93 -6.07 15.84
N PHE A 12 -21.11 -7.10 15.60
CA PHE A 12 -19.69 -6.94 15.36
C PHE A 12 -19.54 -6.17 14.06
N GLY A 13 -19.35 -4.85 14.16
CA GLY A 13 -18.89 -4.01 13.07
C GLY A 13 -17.51 -4.49 12.65
N VAL A 14 -17.46 -5.35 11.64
CA VAL A 14 -16.21 -5.70 10.96
C VAL A 14 -15.82 -4.46 10.17
N LEU A 15 -15.07 -3.56 10.80
CA LEU A 15 -14.24 -2.60 10.08
C LEU A 15 -13.18 -3.43 9.36
N ALA A 16 -13.52 -3.96 8.19
CA ALA A 16 -12.52 -4.33 7.20
C ALA A 16 -11.70 -3.06 6.98
N GLY A 17 -10.46 -3.04 7.49
CA GLY A 17 -9.59 -1.90 7.42
C GLY A 17 -9.27 -1.60 5.96
N CYS A 18 -10.10 -0.80 5.31
CA CYS A 18 -9.77 -0.18 4.04
C CYS A 18 -8.60 0.76 4.35
N ALA A 19 -7.37 0.33 4.03
CA ALA A 19 -6.26 1.25 3.97
C ALA A 19 -6.66 2.34 2.98
N LEU A 20 -6.69 3.60 3.45
CA LEU A 20 -6.99 4.72 2.59
C LEU A 20 -5.72 5.10 1.82
N PRO A 21 -5.83 5.38 0.51
CA PRO A 21 -4.69 5.88 -0.25
C PRO A 21 -4.22 7.23 0.34
N PRO A 22 -2.91 7.53 0.23
CA PRO A 22 -2.36 8.73 0.83
C PRO A 22 -2.90 10.01 0.18
N GLU A 23 -3.01 11.07 0.98
CA GLU A 23 -3.53 12.36 0.53
C GLU A 23 -2.67 12.94 -0.61
N GLY A 24 -3.33 13.60 -1.57
CA GLY A 24 -2.63 14.19 -2.73
C GLY A 24 -2.12 13.18 -3.76
N VAL A 25 -2.33 11.87 -3.55
CA VAL A 25 -1.97 10.82 -4.52
C VAL A 25 -3.21 10.05 -4.94
N GLY A 26 -3.67 10.29 -6.18
CA GLY A 26 -4.73 9.50 -6.80
C GLY A 26 -4.26 8.12 -7.26
N ALA A 27 -5.22 7.29 -7.70
CA ALA A 27 -4.94 5.94 -8.22
C ALA A 27 -3.90 5.91 -9.34
N GLU A 28 -3.90 6.92 -10.22
CA GLU A 28 -2.91 7.06 -11.29
C GLU A 28 -1.49 7.30 -10.76
N GLY A 29 -1.34 8.05 -9.66
CA GLY A 29 -0.06 8.24 -8.99
C GLY A 29 0.47 6.92 -8.41
N ILE A 30 -0.41 6.13 -7.79
CA ILE A 30 -0.06 4.79 -7.29
C ILE A 30 0.35 3.86 -8.44
N ALA A 31 -0.36 3.92 -9.57
CA ALA A 31 -0.02 3.12 -10.75
C ALA A 31 1.34 3.52 -11.36
N ARG A 32 1.64 4.82 -11.45
CA ARG A 32 2.96 5.31 -11.86
C ARG A 32 4.06 4.85 -10.91
N TYR A 33 3.81 4.91 -9.60
CA TYR A 33 4.72 4.40 -8.58
C TYR A 33 4.99 2.89 -8.77
N ASP A 34 3.97 2.08 -9.01
CA ASP A 34 4.13 0.64 -9.26
C ASP A 34 4.96 0.36 -10.53
N ALA A 35 4.73 1.13 -11.60
CA ALA A 35 5.51 1.03 -12.82
C ALA A 35 6.99 1.42 -12.61
N ALA A 36 7.25 2.48 -11.85
CA ALA A 36 8.61 2.91 -11.50
C ALA A 36 9.30 1.89 -10.57
N ALA A 37 8.59 1.31 -9.60
CA ALA A 37 9.15 0.23 -8.79
C ALA A 37 9.48 -0.98 -9.67
N LYS A 38 8.65 -1.32 -10.65
CA LYS A 38 8.92 -2.43 -11.59
C LYS A 38 10.20 -2.21 -12.41
N SER A 39 10.46 -1.00 -12.89
CA SER A 39 11.70 -0.69 -13.62
C SER A 39 12.95 -0.84 -12.75
N LEU A 40 12.79 -0.71 -11.43
CA LEU A 40 13.82 -0.90 -10.40
C LEU A 40 13.85 -2.33 -9.83
N GLY A 41 13.19 -3.30 -10.47
CA GLY A 41 13.16 -4.69 -10.00
C GLY A 41 12.24 -4.93 -8.80
N CYS A 42 11.20 -4.11 -8.65
CA CYS A 42 10.18 -4.16 -7.61
C CYS A 42 10.69 -3.95 -6.18
N ARG A 43 11.90 -3.42 -6.02
CA ARG A 43 12.55 -3.14 -4.74
C ARG A 43 12.91 -1.68 -4.66
N LEU A 44 12.64 -1.06 -3.51
CA LEU A 44 13.13 0.27 -3.15
C LEU A 44 13.87 0.12 -1.83
N VAL A 45 15.20 0.13 -1.89
CA VAL A 45 16.06 -0.20 -0.74
C VAL A 45 16.78 1.04 -0.24
N THR A 46 17.21 1.88 -1.16
CA THR A 46 18.10 3.00 -0.90
C THR A 46 17.49 4.32 -1.37
N GLU A 47 18.02 5.43 -0.88
CA GLU A 47 17.60 6.77 -1.29
C GLU A 47 17.69 7.02 -2.81
N PRO A 48 18.73 6.56 -3.54
CA PRO A 48 18.77 6.61 -4.99
C PRO A 48 17.59 5.94 -5.70
N ASP A 49 17.05 4.85 -5.15
CA ASP A 49 15.88 4.18 -5.74
C ASP A 49 14.65 5.10 -5.69
N TYR A 50 14.47 5.79 -4.56
CA TYR A 50 13.39 6.78 -4.40
C TYR A 50 13.59 7.99 -5.31
N LEU A 51 14.83 8.45 -5.52
CA LEU A 51 15.12 9.52 -6.46
C LEU A 51 14.81 9.10 -7.91
N ALA A 52 15.16 7.87 -8.30
CA ALA A 52 14.83 7.34 -9.61
C ALA A 52 13.31 7.20 -9.81
N ALA A 53 12.58 6.80 -8.77
CA ALA A 53 11.12 6.75 -8.79
C ALA A 53 10.50 8.16 -8.87
N GLU A 54 11.06 9.15 -8.17
CA GLU A 54 10.65 10.56 -8.24
C GLU A 54 10.79 11.11 -9.67
N ILE A 55 11.92 10.86 -10.33
CA ILE A 55 12.13 11.28 -11.72
C ILE A 55 11.16 10.60 -12.70
N GLN A 56 10.91 9.31 -12.53
CA GLN A 56 10.05 8.55 -13.45
C GLN A 56 8.57 8.88 -13.28
N THR A 57 8.16 9.16 -12.05
CA THR A 57 6.76 9.43 -11.74
C THR A 57 6.46 10.91 -11.84
N GLY A 58 7.33 11.79 -11.36
CA GLY A 58 7.01 13.19 -11.06
C GLY A 58 6.26 13.37 -9.73
N LEU A 59 6.26 12.35 -8.86
CA LEU A 59 5.77 12.46 -7.49
C LEU A 59 6.88 12.95 -6.56
N GLU A 60 6.52 13.76 -5.58
CA GLU A 60 7.49 14.21 -4.58
C GLU A 60 7.94 13.06 -3.68
N ARG A 61 9.15 13.18 -3.13
CA ARG A 61 9.73 12.19 -2.20
C ARG A 61 8.77 11.77 -1.09
N GLN A 62 8.09 12.72 -0.46
CA GLN A 62 7.15 12.42 0.63
C GLN A 62 5.98 11.56 0.14
N GLN A 63 5.44 11.85 -1.04
CA GLN A 63 4.36 11.07 -1.64
C GLN A 63 4.80 9.63 -1.94
N LEU A 64 6.04 9.42 -2.40
CA LEU A 64 6.59 8.07 -2.62
C LEU A 64 6.70 7.28 -1.31
N LEU A 65 7.11 7.94 -0.23
CA LEU A 65 7.17 7.34 1.11
C LEU A 65 5.78 7.02 1.65
N ASP A 66 4.81 7.90 1.43
CA ASP A 66 3.43 7.70 1.86
C ASP A 66 2.77 6.54 1.10
N ILE A 67 3.02 6.42 -0.22
CA ILE A 67 2.58 5.26 -1.02
C ILE A 67 3.26 3.98 -0.53
N THR A 68 4.56 4.05 -0.20
CA THR A 68 5.29 2.90 0.37
C THR A 68 4.63 2.44 1.67
N ALA A 69 4.36 3.37 2.58
CA ALA A 69 3.72 3.09 3.86
C ALA A 69 2.31 2.51 3.66
N TYR A 70 1.52 3.10 2.76
CA TYR A 70 0.21 2.61 2.36
C TYR A 70 0.27 1.17 1.83
N LYS A 71 1.23 0.85 0.96
CA LYS A 71 1.39 -0.52 0.42
C LYS A 71 1.83 -1.51 1.49
N LEU A 72 2.70 -1.12 2.42
CA LEU A 72 3.04 -1.96 3.56
C LEU A 72 1.82 -2.24 4.45
N SER A 73 1.01 -1.21 4.78
CA SER A 73 -0.14 -1.37 5.67
C SER A 73 -1.30 -2.13 5.02
N SER A 74 -1.44 -2.06 3.69
CA SER A 74 -2.46 -2.78 2.92
C SER A 74 -2.03 -4.18 2.47
N GLY A 75 -0.80 -4.61 2.78
CA GLY A 75 -0.25 -5.89 2.34
C GLY A 75 0.24 -5.92 0.88
N GLY A 76 0.27 -4.77 0.21
CA GLY A 76 0.80 -4.60 -1.14
C GLY A 76 2.33 -4.50 -1.26
N ALA A 77 3.03 -4.53 -0.13
CA ALA A 77 4.49 -4.57 -0.04
C ALA A 77 4.94 -5.31 1.23
N VAL A 78 6.18 -5.76 1.21
CA VAL A 78 6.86 -6.37 2.37
C VAL A 78 8.16 -5.64 2.67
N ARG A 79 8.54 -5.59 3.95
CA ARG A 79 9.87 -5.10 4.35
C ARG A 79 10.92 -6.15 4.05
N LEU A 80 12.09 -5.69 3.64
CA LEU A 80 13.21 -6.55 3.31
C LEU A 80 14.20 -6.66 4.50
N PRO A 81 14.90 -7.79 4.68
CA PRO A 81 15.86 -7.97 5.77
C PRO A 81 17.04 -7.01 5.70
N ASP A 82 17.43 -6.62 4.49
CA ASP A 82 18.51 -5.68 4.18
C ASP A 82 18.08 -4.20 4.21
N GLY A 83 16.82 -3.94 4.58
CA GLY A 83 16.23 -2.60 4.59
C GLY A 83 15.39 -2.30 3.34
N GLY A 84 14.53 -1.29 3.46
CA GLY A 84 13.58 -0.92 2.41
C GLY A 84 12.44 -1.91 2.22
N VAL A 85 11.90 -1.93 1.00
CA VAL A 85 10.66 -2.65 0.67
C VAL A 85 10.72 -3.38 -0.66
N LYS A 86 9.93 -4.44 -0.78
CA LYS A 86 9.58 -5.08 -2.05
C LYS A 86 8.08 -5.00 -2.26
N LEU A 87 7.65 -4.51 -3.43
CA LEU A 87 6.24 -4.53 -3.80
C LEU A 87 5.81 -5.94 -4.20
N THR A 88 4.57 -6.29 -3.87
CA THR A 88 3.95 -7.61 -4.13
C THR A 88 2.63 -7.49 -4.88
N THR A 89 2.29 -6.29 -5.33
CA THR A 89 1.02 -5.94 -5.97
C THR A 89 1.23 -5.02 -7.17
N GLY A 90 0.15 -4.77 -7.91
CA GLY A 90 0.18 -3.87 -9.06
C GLY A 90 1.09 -4.42 -10.17
N ALA A 91 1.94 -3.57 -10.73
CA ALA A 91 2.86 -3.96 -11.80
C ALA A 91 3.96 -4.95 -11.36
N CYS A 92 4.09 -5.16 -10.04
CA CYS A 92 5.06 -6.01 -9.36
C CYS A 92 4.49 -7.33 -8.81
N ALA A 93 3.24 -7.65 -9.14
CA ALA A 93 2.64 -8.97 -8.92
C ALA A 93 2.83 -9.89 -10.13
#